data_AF-A0A1B1AJ15-F1
#
_entry.id   AF-A0A1B1AJ15-F1
#
_cell.length_a   1.000
_cell.length_b   1.000
_cell.length_c   1.000
_cell.angle_alpha   90.00
_cell.angle_beta   90.00
_cell.angle_gamma   90.00
#
_symmetry.space_group_name_H-M   'P 1'
#
loop_
_entity.id
_entity.type
_entity.pdbx_description
1 polymer ?
#
loop_
_entity_poly.entity_id
_entity_poly.type
_entity_poly.pdbx_seq_one_letter_code
_entity_poly.pdbx_strand_id
1 'polypeptide(L)'
;MTEQPGEERTIRLASIVSIDIVGFSTMSERDQRNAARKVENFRVRVERVAAANGGRLFNTAGDGFMLEFASAGQALGAIQEILDKRPKGEPQLRVGAHVGDVIVTATEDLLGHGVNVAARLQELAEPGTALVSSEFRSMARNSPQSAFQSRGQKPLENIDQRVQTFEILSKRQKFMRASRRVGWMAAAAAALGVLAYFSPQIYTFARDYMRDHPQAAAEQQSAEVQPVASQPVETPASPVDTSPTRVAGYTFSDCTGCPEMTVLAGGLFVMGSPAEEPGRGRDEGPQREVSVAPFAMGKYEVTFSQWDACLAGGGCNGYSPPDGGWGRGDRPVTGVSWEDAQAYISWLNGQAGGDHYRLPSEAEWEYAARAGQPSAYAFGARVTATQATFRTRQTTPVGSHEGNAFNLYDMHGNAGELVEDCYAANYDLAPIDGVAVQADDCRRRVYRGGSYNDQAPVLRAAARRSTEGNARTQGIGFRVARSLD
;
A
#
# COMPACT_ATOMS: atom_id res chain seq x y z
N MET A 1 12.83 56.05 10.94
CA MET A 1 12.36 54.67 10.71
C MET A 1 13.00 53.84 11.80
N THR A 2 12.23 53.51 12.82
CA THR A 2 12.65 52.65 13.93
C THR A 2 12.56 51.20 13.44
N GLU A 3 13.70 50.54 13.26
CA GLU A 3 13.77 49.09 13.08
C GLU A 3 13.26 48.40 14.36
N GLN A 4 12.25 47.55 14.22
CA GLN A 4 11.84 46.63 15.27
C GLN A 4 12.82 45.45 15.35
N PRO A 5 13.15 44.95 16.54
CA PRO A 5 14.05 43.81 16.70
C PRO A 5 13.39 42.55 16.12
N GLY A 6 14.15 41.80 15.31
CA GLY A 6 13.71 40.53 14.75
C GLY A 6 13.38 39.52 15.85
N GLU A 7 12.10 39.31 16.07
CA GLU A 7 11.56 38.28 16.95
C GLU A 7 11.89 36.90 16.36
N GLU A 8 12.77 36.16 17.01
CA GLU A 8 13.25 34.86 16.54
C GLU A 8 12.14 33.82 16.69
N ARG A 9 11.33 33.67 15.63
CA ARG A 9 10.23 32.70 15.56
C ARG A 9 10.81 31.29 15.41
N THR A 10 10.74 30.50 16.48
CA THR A 10 11.24 29.12 16.48
C THR A 10 10.20 28.17 15.92
N ILE A 11 10.60 27.42 14.88
CA ILE A 11 9.80 26.33 14.30
C ILE A 11 10.15 25.05 15.05
N ARG A 12 9.14 24.31 15.49
CA ARG A 12 9.32 22.98 16.11
C ARG A 12 8.23 22.02 15.70
N LEU A 13 8.55 20.73 15.73
CA LEU A 13 7.58 19.67 15.54
C LEU A 13 6.74 19.49 16.81
N ALA A 14 5.41 19.51 16.69
CA ALA A 14 4.50 19.30 17.82
C ALA A 14 3.31 18.40 17.42
N SER A 15 2.75 17.70 18.41
CA SER A 15 1.51 16.94 18.25
C SER A 15 0.32 17.80 18.69
N ILE A 16 -0.55 18.15 17.75
CA ILE A 16 -1.67 19.06 17.97
C ILE A 16 -2.99 18.28 17.98
N VAL A 17 -3.85 18.57 18.95
CA VAL A 17 -5.20 18.01 19.07
C VAL A 17 -6.22 19.14 19.11
N SER A 18 -7.16 19.12 18.18
CA SER A 18 -8.33 20.01 18.14
C SER A 18 -9.58 19.29 18.63
N ILE A 19 -10.38 19.95 19.46
CA ILE A 19 -11.62 19.40 20.03
C ILE A 19 -12.77 20.40 19.89
N ASP A 20 -13.92 19.91 19.39
CA ASP A 20 -15.17 20.67 19.29
C ASP A 20 -16.32 19.97 20.01
N ILE A 21 -17.26 20.77 20.50
CA ILE A 21 -18.47 20.33 21.20
C ILE A 21 -19.63 20.26 20.20
N VAL A 22 -20.13 19.05 19.96
CA VAL A 22 -21.24 18.82 19.03
C VAL A 22 -22.51 19.52 19.51
N GLY A 23 -23.04 20.42 18.68
CA GLY A 23 -24.28 21.15 18.94
C GLY A 23 -24.13 22.31 19.93
N PHE A 24 -22.92 22.86 20.08
CA PHE A 24 -22.66 23.98 20.98
C PHE A 24 -23.50 25.22 20.65
N SER A 25 -23.52 25.68 19.39
CA SER A 25 -24.26 26.89 18.98
C SER A 25 -25.76 26.79 19.32
N THR A 26 -26.37 25.62 19.07
CA THR A 26 -27.79 25.35 19.37
C THR A 26 -28.10 25.28 20.87
N MET A 27 -27.11 24.89 21.69
CA MET A 27 -27.23 24.85 23.15
C MET A 27 -27.07 26.25 23.75
N SER A 28 -26.14 27.05 23.21
CA SER A 28 -25.90 28.43 23.61
C SER A 28 -27.08 29.35 23.28
N GLU A 29 -27.76 29.12 22.15
CA GLU A 29 -28.98 29.87 21.77
C GLU A 29 -30.17 29.60 22.72
N ARG A 30 -30.30 28.37 23.22
CA ARG A 30 -31.43 27.96 24.08
C ARG A 30 -31.23 28.33 25.55
N ASP A 31 -29.99 28.21 26.05
CA ASP A 31 -29.64 28.50 27.44
C ASP A 31 -28.14 28.82 27.57
N GLN A 32 -27.81 30.11 27.43
CA GLN A 32 -26.44 30.62 27.51
C GLN A 32 -25.76 30.27 28.84
N ARG A 33 -26.48 30.27 29.97
CA ARG A 33 -25.90 30.03 31.30
C ARG A 33 -25.52 28.57 31.49
N ASN A 34 -26.33 27.65 30.99
CA ASN A 34 -26.06 26.22 31.03
C ASN A 34 -24.97 25.82 30.03
N ALA A 35 -24.97 26.40 28.83
CA ALA A 35 -23.91 26.24 27.85
C ALA A 35 -22.54 26.66 28.42
N ALA A 36 -22.45 27.86 29.01
CA ALA A 36 -21.22 28.36 29.63
C ALA A 36 -20.72 27.45 30.77
N ARG A 37 -21.62 26.97 31.64
CA ARG A 37 -21.26 26.03 32.72
C ARG A 37 -20.72 24.70 32.18
N LYS A 38 -21.29 24.18 31.10
CA LYS A 38 -20.83 22.95 30.46
C LYS A 38 -19.46 23.12 29.80
N VAL A 39 -19.23 24.25 29.13
CA VAL A 39 -17.92 24.59 28.56
C VAL A 39 -16.86 24.71 29.65
N GLU A 40 -17.16 25.38 30.76
CA GLU A 40 -16.20 25.54 31.86
C GLU A 40 -15.86 24.19 32.52
N ASN A 41 -16.86 23.37 32.83
CA ASN A 41 -16.62 22.04 33.38
C ASN A 41 -15.83 21.14 32.41
N PHE A 42 -16.11 21.27 31.11
CA PHE A 42 -15.40 20.54 30.08
C PHE A 42 -13.95 21.03 29.94
N ARG A 43 -13.72 22.34 29.98
CA ARG A 43 -12.39 22.96 29.98
C ARG A 43 -11.52 22.42 31.10
N VAL A 44 -12.03 22.46 32.33
CA VAL A 44 -11.33 21.94 33.52
C VAL A 44 -10.99 20.45 33.37
N ARG A 45 -11.87 19.67 32.74
CA ARG A 45 -11.60 18.25 32.44
C ARG A 45 -10.50 18.09 31.40
N VAL A 46 -10.58 18.83 30.29
CA VAL A 46 -9.63 18.78 29.18
C VAL A 46 -8.23 19.20 29.65
N GLU A 47 -8.10 20.31 30.38
CA GLU A 47 -6.83 20.76 30.95
C GLU A 47 -6.21 19.71 31.88
N ARG A 48 -7.04 19.10 32.75
CA ARG A 48 -6.57 18.03 33.63
C ARG A 48 -6.06 16.81 32.86
N VAL A 49 -6.80 16.35 31.85
CA VAL A 49 -6.40 15.18 31.05
C VAL A 49 -5.17 15.49 30.21
N ALA A 50 -5.07 16.69 29.63
CA ALA A 50 -3.90 17.12 28.89
C ALA A 50 -2.66 17.12 29.79
N ALA A 51 -2.73 17.76 30.96
CA ALA A 51 -1.62 17.81 31.91
C ALA A 51 -1.20 16.41 32.38
N ALA A 52 -2.15 15.52 32.67
CA ALA A 52 -1.87 14.13 33.08
C ALA A 52 -1.16 13.31 31.99
N ASN A 53 -1.31 13.69 30.72
CA ASN A 53 -0.66 13.05 29.58
C ASN A 53 0.53 13.87 29.04
N GLY A 54 1.03 14.86 29.80
CA GLY A 54 2.21 15.65 29.39
C GLY A 54 1.95 16.66 28.28
N GLY A 55 0.71 17.11 28.12
CA GLY A 55 0.31 18.18 27.21
C GLY A 55 -0.26 19.39 27.93
N ARG A 56 -0.58 20.43 27.16
CA ARG A 56 -1.17 21.67 27.67
C ARG A 56 -2.22 22.23 26.70
N LEU A 57 -3.13 23.03 27.24
CA LEU A 57 -4.04 23.87 26.46
C LEU A 57 -3.30 25.15 26.09
N PHE A 58 -3.28 25.52 24.81
CA PHE A 58 -2.55 26.71 24.33
C PHE A 58 -3.41 27.71 23.57
N ASN A 59 -4.67 27.41 23.22
CA ASN A 59 -5.55 28.41 22.64
C ASN A 59 -7.03 28.12 22.99
N THR A 60 -7.77 29.18 23.27
CA THR A 60 -9.22 29.19 23.55
C THR A 60 -9.98 30.26 22.77
N ALA A 61 -9.34 30.93 21.80
CA ALA A 61 -10.00 31.94 20.98
C ALA A 61 -10.89 31.28 19.91
N GLY A 62 -12.09 30.87 20.31
CA GLY A 62 -13.11 30.26 19.45
C GLY A 62 -13.99 29.24 20.19
N ASP A 63 -14.80 28.52 19.43
CA ASP A 63 -15.71 27.47 19.95
C ASP A 63 -15.01 26.11 20.21
N GLY A 64 -13.71 26.00 19.94
CA GLY A 64 -12.92 24.77 20.05
C GLY A 64 -11.74 24.86 21.03
N PHE A 65 -11.26 23.71 21.49
CA PHE A 65 -10.12 23.57 22.40
C PHE A 65 -8.90 23.03 21.66
N MET A 66 -7.75 23.70 21.80
CA MET A 66 -6.50 23.31 21.14
C MET A 66 -5.45 22.87 22.16
N LEU A 67 -4.99 21.64 22.02
CA LEU A 67 -4.01 21.01 22.89
C LEU A 67 -2.70 20.73 22.15
N GLU A 68 -1.60 20.87 22.86
CA GLU A 68 -0.25 20.53 22.41
C GLU A 68 0.34 19.40 23.26
N PHE A 69 1.03 18.47 22.61
CA PHE A 69 1.82 17.41 23.23
C PHE A 69 3.19 17.30 22.57
N ALA A 70 4.19 16.89 23.36
CA ALA A 70 5.54 16.63 22.88
C ALA A 70 5.64 15.36 22.01
N SER A 71 4.65 14.46 22.08
CA SER A 71 4.62 13.23 21.28
C SER A 71 3.21 12.78 20.91
N ALA A 72 3.11 12.07 19.78
CA ALA A 72 1.83 11.52 19.30
C ALA A 72 1.26 10.44 20.23
N GLY A 73 2.13 9.71 20.94
CA GLY A 73 1.72 8.70 21.92
C GLY A 73 1.00 9.31 23.14
N GLN A 74 1.53 10.42 23.67
CA GLN A 74 0.90 11.20 24.75
C GLN A 74 -0.44 11.80 24.32
N ALA A 75 -0.47 12.39 23.12
CA ALA A 75 -1.69 12.91 22.52
C ALA A 75 -2.75 11.80 22.34
N LEU A 76 -2.35 10.60 21.89
CA LEU A 76 -3.25 9.46 21.75
C LEU A 76 -3.87 9.04 23.10
N GLY A 77 -3.06 8.98 24.16
CA GLY A 77 -3.54 8.67 25.51
C GLY A 77 -4.60 9.67 25.99
N ALA A 78 -4.33 10.96 25.81
CA ALA A 78 -5.27 12.02 26.14
C ALA A 78 -6.58 11.92 25.35
N ILE A 79 -6.50 11.68 24.04
CA ILE A 79 -7.67 11.51 23.15
C ILE A 79 -8.54 10.33 23.62
N GLN A 80 -7.91 9.18 23.89
CA GLN A 80 -8.61 7.98 24.36
C GLN A 80 -9.30 8.24 25.69
N GLU A 81 -8.64 8.90 26.64
CA GLU A 81 -9.23 9.24 27.93
C GLU A 81 -10.41 10.22 27.78
N ILE A 82 -10.27 11.24 26.93
CA ILE A 82 -11.32 12.23 26.68
C ILE A 82 -12.58 11.58 26.11
N LEU A 83 -12.43 10.63 25.18
CA LEU A 83 -13.52 9.92 24.52
C LEU A 83 -14.12 8.79 25.38
N ASP A 84 -13.30 7.95 26.00
CA ASP A 84 -13.76 6.76 26.75
C ASP A 84 -14.34 7.11 28.13
N LYS A 85 -13.77 8.10 28.83
CA LYS A 85 -14.21 8.48 30.20
C LYS A 85 -15.23 9.63 30.20
N ARG A 86 -15.96 9.84 29.10
CA ARG A 86 -16.96 10.92 28.99
C ARG A 86 -18.09 10.77 30.03
N PRO A 87 -18.31 11.75 30.92
CA PRO A 87 -19.40 11.74 31.89
C PRO A 87 -20.80 11.66 31.24
N LYS A 88 -21.74 11.05 31.97
CA LYS A 88 -23.13 10.93 31.53
C LYS A 88 -23.78 12.32 31.58
N GLY A 89 -24.23 12.83 30.44
CA GLY A 89 -24.83 14.17 30.32
C GLY A 89 -23.92 15.23 29.69
N GLU A 90 -22.64 14.92 29.45
CA GLU A 90 -21.79 15.76 28.59
C GLU A 90 -22.20 15.62 27.11
N PRO A 91 -22.05 16.68 26.30
CA PRO A 91 -22.26 16.63 24.85
C PRO A 91 -21.27 15.67 24.16
N GLN A 92 -21.55 15.29 22.92
CA GLN A 92 -20.59 14.53 22.11
C GLN A 92 -19.48 15.45 21.63
N LEU A 93 -18.31 14.88 21.36
CA LEU A 93 -17.12 15.62 20.97
C LEU A 93 -16.67 15.17 19.58
N ARG A 94 -16.12 16.10 18.80
CA ARG A 94 -15.35 15.80 17.60
C ARG A 94 -13.90 16.10 17.90
N VAL A 95 -13.00 15.20 17.52
CA VAL A 95 -11.57 15.36 17.81
C VAL A 95 -10.78 15.19 16.53
N GLY A 96 -9.80 16.06 16.31
CA GLY A 96 -8.85 16.03 15.19
C GLY A 96 -7.43 16.03 15.72
N ALA A 97 -6.52 15.19 15.20
CA ALA A 97 -5.13 15.21 15.64
C ALA A 97 -4.11 15.05 14.51
N HIS A 98 -3.02 15.81 14.60
CA HIS A 98 -1.95 15.83 13.60
C HIS A 98 -0.59 16.08 14.26
N VAL A 99 0.49 15.69 13.57
CA VAL A 99 1.86 16.01 13.96
C VAL A 99 2.49 16.80 12.82
N GLY A 100 2.98 17.98 13.13
CA GLY A 100 3.57 18.86 12.13
C GLY A 100 4.29 20.05 12.74
N ASP A 101 4.92 20.84 11.87
CA ASP A 101 5.67 22.02 12.27
C ASP A 101 4.74 23.14 12.73
N VAL A 102 5.10 23.76 13.85
CA VAL A 102 4.40 24.90 14.44
C VAL A 102 5.39 25.99 14.82
N ILE A 103 4.92 27.23 14.75
CA ILE A 103 5.63 28.44 15.16
C ILE A 103 5.11 28.81 16.55
N VAL A 104 6.02 28.95 17.51
CA VAL A 104 5.70 29.44 18.85
C VAL A 104 5.72 30.97 18.85
N THR A 105 4.63 31.59 19.32
CA THR A 105 4.55 33.05 19.48
C THR A 105 5.13 33.50 20.81
N ALA A 106 5.33 34.81 20.99
CA ALA A 106 5.71 35.39 22.29
C ALA A 106 4.67 35.16 23.41
N THR A 107 3.43 34.83 23.07
CA THR A 107 2.36 34.48 24.01
C THR A 107 2.33 32.98 24.35
N GLU A 108 3.33 32.21 23.88
CA GLU A 108 3.38 30.74 23.91
C GLU A 108 2.23 30.04 23.15
N ASP A 109 1.51 30.77 22.30
CA ASP A 109 0.54 30.18 21.37
C ASP A 109 1.25 29.49 20.21
N LEU A 110 0.57 28.55 19.57
CA LEU A 110 1.08 27.85 18.40
C LEU A 110 0.29 28.26 17.17
N LEU A 111 1.01 28.65 16.13
CA LEU A 111 0.45 28.98 14.82
C LEU A 111 1.15 28.19 13.73
N GLY A 112 0.47 27.94 12.62
CA GLY A 112 1.08 27.30 11.46
C GLY A 112 0.26 26.15 10.90
N HIS A 113 0.86 25.46 9.92
CA HIS A 113 0.20 24.42 9.13
C HIS A 113 -0.33 23.27 10.01
N GLY A 114 0.46 22.82 11.00
CA GLY A 114 0.07 21.70 11.85
C GLY A 114 -1.22 21.95 12.65
N VAL A 115 -1.43 23.19 13.10
CA VAL A 115 -2.61 23.63 13.84
C VAL A 115 -3.86 23.63 12.95
N ASN A 116 -3.72 24.13 11.71
CA ASN A 116 -4.79 24.18 10.74
C ASN A 116 -5.26 22.78 10.33
N VAL A 117 -4.32 21.87 10.07
CA VAL A 117 -4.64 20.48 9.70
C VAL A 117 -5.41 19.78 10.83
N ALA A 118 -4.98 19.93 12.09
CA ALA A 118 -5.68 19.33 13.23
C ALA A 118 -7.12 19.85 13.39
N ALA A 119 -7.35 21.15 13.21
CA ALA A 119 -8.69 21.74 13.25
C ALA A 119 -9.61 21.19 12.15
N ARG A 120 -9.08 21.04 10.93
CA ARG A 120 -9.87 20.49 9.81
C ARG A 120 -10.18 19.01 9.96
N LEU A 121 -9.25 18.22 10.50
CA LEU A 121 -9.53 16.83 10.85
C LEU A 121 -10.65 16.72 11.89
N GLN A 122 -10.70 17.64 12.85
CA GLN A 122 -11.78 17.71 13.83
C GLN A 122 -13.13 17.99 13.18
N GLU A 123 -13.21 18.93 12.24
CA GLU A 123 -14.46 19.26 11.54
C GLU A 123 -15.06 18.04 10.81
N LEU A 124 -14.18 17.17 10.32
CA LEU A 124 -14.54 15.96 9.58
C LEU A 124 -14.81 14.74 10.46
N ALA A 125 -14.53 14.80 11.75
CA ALA A 125 -14.75 13.69 12.67
C ALA A 125 -16.26 13.43 12.88
N GLU A 126 -16.64 12.16 12.99
CA GLU A 126 -18.00 11.81 13.39
C GLU A 126 -18.21 12.17 14.88
N PRO A 127 -19.45 12.51 15.30
CA PRO A 127 -19.73 12.77 16.71
C PRO A 127 -19.31 11.62 17.63
N GLY A 128 -18.43 11.91 18.59
CA GLY A 128 -17.90 10.97 19.56
C GLY A 128 -16.68 10.18 19.08
N THR A 129 -16.05 10.57 17.97
CA THR A 129 -14.84 9.92 17.45
C THR A 129 -13.69 10.92 17.27
N ALA A 130 -12.47 10.39 17.18
CA ALA A 130 -11.30 11.17 16.82
C ALA A 130 -10.81 10.77 15.44
N LEU A 131 -10.47 11.77 14.64
CA LEU A 131 -9.91 11.63 13.31
C LEU A 131 -8.46 12.11 13.32
N VAL A 132 -7.53 11.24 12.94
CA VAL A 132 -6.10 11.57 12.98
C VAL A 132 -5.43 11.41 11.63
N SER A 133 -4.39 12.20 11.39
CA SER A 133 -3.55 12.11 10.19
C SER A 133 -2.67 10.84 10.15
N SER A 134 -2.12 10.55 8.97
CA SER A 134 -1.10 9.52 8.74
C SER A 134 0.15 9.73 9.58
N GLU A 135 0.61 10.97 9.69
CA GLU A 135 1.82 11.35 10.42
C GLU A 135 1.64 11.07 11.91
N PHE A 136 0.48 11.47 12.45
CA PHE A 136 0.10 11.19 13.83
C PHE A 136 0.03 9.68 14.11
N ARG A 137 -0.62 8.91 13.24
CA ARG A 137 -0.69 7.45 13.38
C ARG A 137 0.70 6.83 13.37
N SER A 138 1.58 7.27 12.45
CA SER A 138 2.92 6.70 12.29
C SER A 138 3.77 6.91 13.54
N MET A 139 3.70 8.11 14.12
CA MET A 139 4.45 8.44 15.34
C MET A 139 3.84 7.86 16.62
N ALA A 140 2.56 7.47 16.60
CA ALA A 140 1.89 6.82 17.73
C ALA A 140 2.04 5.27 17.76
N ARG A 141 2.77 4.67 16.80
CA ARG A 141 2.87 3.20 16.59
C ARG A 141 3.39 2.40 17.79
N ASN A 142 4.19 3.00 18.68
CA ASN A 142 4.73 2.33 19.86
C ASN A 142 3.77 2.25 21.05
N SER A 143 2.54 2.77 20.93
CA SER A 143 1.55 2.72 22.02
C SER A 143 0.69 1.44 21.94
N PRO A 144 0.74 0.53 22.94
CA PRO A 144 0.22 -0.85 22.87
C PRO A 144 -1.31 -1.00 22.85
N GLN A 145 -2.06 0.04 22.49
CA GLN A 145 -3.53 0.01 22.34
C GLN A 145 -3.93 0.50 20.95
N SER A 146 -3.60 -0.29 19.92
CA SER A 146 -3.90 0.00 18.52
C SER A 146 -5.41 -0.12 18.23
N ALA A 147 -6.04 1.03 17.98
CA ALA A 147 -7.48 1.16 17.68
C ALA A 147 -7.76 2.03 16.44
N PHE A 148 -6.80 2.14 15.52
CA PHE A 148 -6.94 2.95 14.31
C PHE A 148 -7.69 2.17 13.23
N GLN A 149 -8.87 2.65 12.85
CA GLN A 149 -9.61 2.15 11.70
C GLN A 149 -9.49 3.18 10.55
N SER A 150 -9.03 2.74 9.38
CA SER A 150 -8.92 3.62 8.21
C SER A 150 -10.30 4.10 7.75
N ARG A 151 -10.47 5.41 7.52
CA ARG A 151 -11.71 6.02 7.00
C ARG A 151 -11.55 6.67 5.62
N GLY A 152 -10.41 6.47 4.97
CA GLY A 152 -10.13 7.01 3.63
C GLY A 152 -9.67 8.48 3.66
N GLN A 153 -9.54 9.07 2.48
CA GLN A 153 -9.19 10.49 2.30
C GLN A 153 -10.44 11.35 2.42
N LYS A 154 -10.37 12.43 3.18
CA LYS A 154 -11.39 13.47 3.21
C LYS A 154 -10.76 14.80 2.77
N PRO A 155 -11.39 15.55 1.85
CA PRO A 155 -10.87 16.85 1.46
C PRO A 155 -10.93 17.80 2.67
N LEU A 156 -9.81 18.48 2.96
CA LEU A 156 -9.82 19.64 3.84
C LEU A 156 -9.96 20.87 2.92
N GLU A 157 -11.01 21.66 3.09
CA GLU A 157 -11.17 22.88 2.28
C GLU A 157 -9.97 23.83 2.50
N ASN A 158 -9.40 24.35 1.41
CA ASN A 158 -8.31 25.33 1.35
C ASN A 158 -6.92 24.88 1.83
N ILE A 159 -6.59 23.60 1.71
CA ILE A 159 -5.19 23.12 1.77
C ILE A 159 -4.98 22.12 0.61
N ASP A 160 -3.93 22.30 -0.19
CA ASP A 160 -3.56 21.45 -1.34
C ASP A 160 -3.12 20.01 -0.96
N GLN A 161 -3.28 19.60 0.29
CA GLN A 161 -2.91 18.27 0.80
C GLN A 161 -4.16 17.47 1.19
N ARG A 162 -4.32 16.28 0.60
CA ARG A 162 -5.29 15.28 1.03
C ARG A 162 -4.72 14.49 2.20
N VAL A 163 -5.17 14.80 3.42
CA VAL A 163 -4.70 14.09 4.63
C VAL A 163 -5.45 12.77 4.77
N GLN A 164 -4.73 11.65 4.84
CA GLN A 164 -5.33 10.34 5.10
C GLN A 164 -5.78 10.28 6.56
N THR A 165 -7.03 9.87 6.78
CA THR A 165 -7.65 9.97 8.08
C THR A 165 -7.94 8.62 8.73
N PHE A 166 -7.60 8.49 10.00
CA PHE A 166 -7.81 7.29 10.80
C PHE A 166 -8.74 7.60 11.97
N GLU A 167 -9.75 6.78 12.17
CA GLU A 167 -10.69 6.94 13.27
C GLU A 167 -10.24 6.12 14.49
N ILE A 168 -10.23 6.77 15.65
CA ILE A 168 -10.07 6.11 16.94
C ILE A 168 -11.46 5.85 17.51
N LEU A 169 -11.84 4.58 17.62
CA LEU A 169 -13.15 4.16 18.16
C LEU A 169 -13.10 3.91 19.67
N SER A 170 -14.15 4.36 20.37
CA SER A 170 -14.34 4.06 21.80
C SER A 170 -14.60 2.58 22.07
N LYS A 171 -14.25 2.10 23.28
CA LYS A 171 -14.50 0.69 23.69
C LYS A 171 -15.99 0.30 23.61
N ARG A 172 -16.90 1.23 23.89
CA ARG A 172 -18.36 1.02 23.79
C ARG A 172 -18.85 0.77 22.36
N GLN A 173 -18.28 1.46 21.37
CA GLN A 173 -18.66 1.28 19.96
C GLN A 173 -18.15 -0.04 19.38
N LYS A 174 -16.97 -0.51 19.81
CA LYS A 174 -16.45 -1.84 19.47
C LYS A 174 -17.43 -2.94 19.92
N PHE A 175 -17.97 -2.84 21.14
CA PHE A 175 -18.93 -3.79 21.69
C PHE A 175 -20.28 -3.79 20.92
N MET A 176 -20.82 -2.62 20.59
CA MET A 176 -22.10 -2.49 19.87
C MET A 176 -22.04 -2.99 18.40
N ARG A 177 -20.87 -2.93 17.75
CA ARG A 177 -20.69 -3.47 16.39
C ARG A 177 -20.46 -4.98 16.39
N ALA A 178 -19.81 -5.52 17.43
CA ALA A 178 -19.61 -6.95 17.59
C ALA A 178 -20.94 -7.71 17.80
N SER A 179 -21.87 -7.15 18.60
CA SER A 179 -23.19 -7.75 18.86
C SER A 179 -24.08 -7.85 17.60
N ARG A 180 -23.95 -6.91 16.65
CA ARG A 180 -24.64 -6.95 15.35
C ARG A 180 -24.17 -8.10 14.44
N ARG A 181 -22.91 -8.53 14.54
CA ARG A 181 -22.38 -9.68 13.78
C ARG A 181 -22.92 -11.02 14.29
N VAL A 182 -23.14 -11.14 15.60
CA VAL A 182 -23.71 -12.35 16.22
C VAL A 182 -25.17 -12.56 15.80
N GLY A 183 -25.96 -11.49 15.68
CA GLY A 183 -27.35 -11.57 15.19
C GLY A 183 -27.45 -12.10 13.75
N TRP A 184 -26.51 -11.76 12.88
CA TRP A 184 -26.44 -12.26 11.50
C TRP A 184 -26.10 -13.75 11.42
N MET A 185 -25.22 -14.24 12.30
CA MET A 185 -24.87 -15.67 12.35
C MET A 185 -26.05 -16.54 12.83
N ALA A 186 -26.87 -16.04 13.75
CA ALA A 186 -28.09 -16.74 14.18
C ALA A 186 -29.12 -16.89 13.05
N ALA A 187 -29.25 -15.87 12.18
CA ALA A 187 -30.13 -15.93 11.02
C ALA A 187 -29.64 -16.94 9.95
N ALA A 188 -28.32 -17.04 9.75
CA ALA A 188 -27.72 -18.00 8.84
C ALA A 188 -27.89 -19.46 9.31
N ALA A 189 -27.79 -19.70 10.62
CA ALA A 189 -28.04 -21.03 11.20
C ALA A 189 -29.51 -21.48 11.03
N ALA A 190 -30.47 -20.56 11.15
CA ALA A 190 -31.88 -20.85 10.90
C ALA A 190 -32.14 -21.23 9.42
N ALA A 191 -31.46 -20.57 8.47
CA ALA A 191 -31.54 -20.90 7.04
C ALA A 191 -30.96 -22.29 6.72
N LEU A 192 -29.87 -22.69 7.38
CA LEU A 192 -29.30 -24.03 7.26
C LEU A 192 -30.23 -25.12 7.82
N GLY A 193 -30.96 -24.83 8.90
CA GLY A 193 -31.97 -25.74 9.44
C GLY A 193 -33.13 -26.01 8.46
N VAL A 194 -33.55 -25.00 7.69
CA VAL A 194 -34.56 -25.15 6.62
C VAL A 194 -34.01 -26.01 5.48
N LEU A 195 -32.76 -25.79 5.06
CA LEU A 195 -32.10 -26.61 4.03
C LEU A 195 -31.96 -28.09 4.46
N ALA A 196 -31.67 -28.36 5.73
CA ALA A 196 -31.63 -29.71 6.26
C ALA A 196 -33.01 -30.41 6.25
N TYR A 197 -34.10 -29.66 6.45
CA TYR A 197 -35.47 -30.19 6.43
C TYR A 197 -35.93 -30.62 5.03
N PHE A 198 -35.51 -29.93 3.97
CA PHE A 198 -35.84 -30.28 2.58
C PHE A 198 -34.84 -31.26 1.92
N SER A 199 -33.79 -31.65 2.63
CA SER A 199 -32.78 -32.61 2.16
C SER A 199 -33.33 -33.96 1.66
N PRO A 200 -34.42 -34.56 2.18
CA PRO A 200 -34.88 -35.87 1.72
C PRO A 200 -35.44 -35.85 0.29
N GLN A 201 -36.00 -34.72 -0.17
CA GLN A 201 -36.58 -34.56 -1.51
C GLN A 201 -35.51 -34.28 -2.58
N ILE A 202 -34.44 -33.61 -2.19
CA ILE A 202 -33.28 -33.34 -3.07
C ILE A 202 -32.44 -34.62 -3.23
N TYR A 203 -32.38 -35.44 -2.17
CA TYR A 203 -31.64 -36.70 -2.16
C TYR A 203 -32.21 -37.76 -3.12
N THR A 204 -33.53 -37.82 -3.31
CA THR A 204 -34.16 -38.74 -4.28
C THR A 204 -33.83 -38.34 -5.73
N PHE A 205 -33.80 -37.04 -6.02
CA PHE A 205 -33.50 -36.51 -7.35
C PHE A 205 -32.02 -36.68 -7.74
N ALA A 206 -31.11 -36.43 -6.79
CA ALA A 206 -29.67 -36.57 -7.03
C ALA A 206 -29.22 -38.04 -7.17
N ARG A 207 -29.90 -38.97 -6.49
CA ARG A 207 -29.61 -40.41 -6.57
C ARG A 207 -29.88 -41.01 -7.95
N ASP A 208 -30.95 -40.58 -8.61
CA ASP A 208 -31.27 -41.07 -9.96
C ASP A 208 -30.27 -40.53 -11.00
N TYR A 209 -29.75 -39.32 -10.80
CA TYR A 209 -28.76 -38.70 -11.69
C TYR A 209 -27.36 -39.36 -11.62
N MET A 210 -26.95 -39.84 -10.43
CA MET A 210 -25.63 -40.46 -10.23
C MET A 210 -25.56 -41.95 -10.57
N ARG A 211 -26.68 -42.57 -10.95
CA ARG A 211 -26.72 -43.99 -11.38
C ARG A 211 -26.14 -44.20 -12.79
N ASP A 212 -26.17 -43.17 -13.64
CA ASP A 212 -25.83 -43.30 -15.07
C ASP A 212 -24.35 -43.01 -15.41
N HIS A 213 -23.51 -42.62 -14.45
CA HIS A 213 -22.10 -42.28 -14.70
C HIS A 213 -21.16 -42.78 -13.60
N PRO A 214 -20.58 -43.99 -13.71
CA PRO A 214 -19.60 -44.46 -12.74
C PRO A 214 -18.17 -44.16 -13.21
N GLN A 215 -17.41 -43.41 -12.41
CA GLN A 215 -15.95 -43.54 -12.38
C GLN A 215 -15.42 -43.63 -10.95
N ALA A 216 -14.88 -44.82 -10.69
CA ALA A 216 -13.64 -45.18 -9.99
C ALA A 216 -13.25 -44.46 -8.69
N ALA A 217 -13.17 -45.28 -7.65
CA ALA A 217 -12.54 -45.06 -6.36
C ALA A 217 -11.03 -44.78 -6.45
N ALA A 218 -10.51 -44.08 -5.44
CA ALA A 218 -9.38 -44.57 -4.64
C ALA A 218 -9.25 -43.75 -3.35
N GLU A 219 -9.12 -44.48 -2.25
CA GLU A 219 -8.89 -44.04 -0.88
C GLU A 219 -7.46 -43.48 -0.70
N GLN A 220 -7.30 -42.49 0.19
CA GLN A 220 -5.99 -42.10 0.72
C GLN A 220 -5.99 -42.18 2.25
N GLN A 221 -5.13 -43.07 2.75
CA GLN A 221 -4.73 -43.18 4.15
C GLN A 221 -3.80 -42.02 4.53
N SER A 222 -4.07 -41.46 5.70
CA SER A 222 -3.29 -40.45 6.41
C SER A 222 -2.11 -41.09 7.16
N ALA A 223 -0.96 -40.43 7.11
CA ALA A 223 0.12 -40.61 8.06
C ALA A 223 0.68 -39.24 8.50
N GLU A 224 0.78 -39.11 9.80
CA GLU A 224 1.11 -37.95 10.62
C GLU A 224 2.63 -37.89 10.87
N VAL A 225 3.24 -36.70 10.87
CA VAL A 225 4.60 -36.48 11.39
C VAL A 225 4.67 -35.17 12.19
N GLN A 226 5.18 -35.28 13.41
CA GLN A 226 5.44 -34.23 14.39
C GLN A 226 6.81 -33.55 14.18
N PRO A 227 7.04 -32.34 14.75
CA PRO A 227 8.15 -31.46 14.39
C PRO A 227 9.40 -31.66 15.28
N VAL A 228 10.58 -31.29 14.77
CA VAL A 228 11.82 -31.17 15.54
C VAL A 228 12.30 -29.72 15.54
N ALA A 229 12.65 -29.24 16.73
CA ALA A 229 13.05 -27.88 17.06
C ALA A 229 14.50 -27.54 16.66
N SER A 230 14.73 -26.26 16.39
CA SER A 230 16.00 -25.62 16.03
C SER A 230 16.68 -24.96 17.24
N GLN A 231 18.01 -24.86 17.19
CA GLN A 231 18.82 -23.97 18.04
C GLN A 231 19.74 -23.07 17.19
N PRO A 232 20.15 -21.89 17.69
CA PRO A 232 20.72 -20.80 16.89
C PRO A 232 22.26 -20.73 16.96
N VAL A 233 22.88 -20.20 15.89
CA VAL A 233 24.30 -19.86 15.86
C VAL A 233 24.45 -18.39 15.42
N GLU A 234 24.98 -17.56 16.32
CA GLU A 234 25.58 -16.26 16.03
C GLU A 234 27.03 -16.46 15.54
N THR A 235 27.57 -15.58 14.67
CA THR A 235 28.78 -14.72 14.86
C THR A 235 29.08 -13.99 13.50
N PRO A 236 30.05 -13.04 13.38
CA PRO A 236 29.86 -11.59 13.32
C PRO A 236 30.19 -10.93 11.95
N ALA A 237 29.90 -9.63 11.86
CA ALA A 237 30.14 -8.76 10.70
C ALA A 237 31.63 -8.50 10.36
N SER A 238 31.91 -8.24 9.08
CA SER A 238 33.16 -7.67 8.53
C SER A 238 32.82 -6.86 7.25
N PRO A 239 33.75 -6.05 6.71
CA PRO A 239 33.75 -4.58 6.71
C PRO A 239 33.15 -3.96 5.44
N VAL A 240 32.76 -2.69 5.53
CA VAL A 240 32.14 -1.91 4.46
C VAL A 240 33.13 -1.61 3.33
N ASP A 241 32.85 -2.15 2.14
CA ASP A 241 33.50 -1.79 0.87
C ASP A 241 32.88 -0.51 0.31
N THR A 242 33.71 0.46 -0.05
CA THR A 242 33.27 1.75 -0.59
C THR A 242 32.85 1.61 -2.05
N SER A 243 31.63 1.13 -2.28
CA SER A 243 30.97 1.15 -3.58
C SER A 243 30.61 2.59 -3.99
N PRO A 244 30.75 2.96 -5.28
CA PRO A 244 30.37 4.29 -5.76
C PRO A 244 28.88 4.52 -5.52
N THR A 245 28.52 5.70 -4.99
CA THR A 245 27.12 6.07 -4.74
C THR A 245 26.33 6.01 -6.05
N ARG A 246 25.49 4.99 -6.18
CA ARG A 246 24.62 4.75 -7.34
C ARG A 246 23.54 5.84 -7.38
N VAL A 247 23.77 6.89 -8.17
CA VAL A 247 22.82 8.00 -8.38
C VAL A 247 21.81 7.68 -9.49
N ALA A 248 20.64 8.33 -9.46
CA ALA A 248 19.59 8.10 -10.46
C ALA A 248 20.09 8.30 -11.91
N GLY A 249 19.67 7.41 -12.82
CA GLY A 249 20.12 7.35 -14.21
C GLY A 249 21.46 6.64 -14.42
N TYR A 250 22.19 6.31 -13.35
CA TYR A 250 23.38 5.48 -13.45
C TYR A 250 23.01 4.05 -13.89
N THR A 251 23.82 3.48 -14.77
CA THR A 251 23.62 2.13 -15.29
C THR A 251 24.82 1.25 -14.97
N PHE A 252 24.57 0.01 -14.51
CA PHE A 252 25.61 -0.93 -14.09
C PHE A 252 25.21 -2.38 -14.31
N SER A 253 26.16 -3.30 -14.14
CA SER A 253 25.92 -4.74 -14.02
C SER A 253 26.85 -5.28 -12.95
N ASP A 254 26.34 -6.12 -12.04
CA ASP A 254 27.10 -6.61 -10.88
C ASP A 254 28.04 -7.79 -11.24
N CYS A 255 27.84 -8.43 -12.40
CA CYS A 255 28.69 -9.54 -12.86
C CYS A 255 28.74 -9.64 -14.39
N THR A 256 29.72 -10.37 -14.94
CA THR A 256 29.75 -10.67 -16.38
C THR A 256 28.54 -11.51 -16.77
N GLY A 257 27.68 -10.98 -17.65
CA GLY A 257 26.45 -11.65 -18.08
C GLY A 257 25.23 -11.39 -17.19
N CYS A 258 25.38 -10.69 -16.06
CA CYS A 258 24.25 -10.21 -15.26
C CYS A 258 23.45 -9.15 -16.04
N PRO A 259 22.14 -9.01 -15.77
CA PRO A 259 21.31 -7.94 -16.34
C PRO A 259 21.91 -6.55 -16.12
N GLU A 260 21.84 -5.72 -17.15
CA GLU A 260 22.13 -4.29 -17.05
C GLU A 260 21.02 -3.60 -16.27
N MET A 261 21.37 -2.83 -15.25
CA MET A 261 20.47 -2.23 -14.26
C MET A 261 20.54 -0.72 -14.34
N THR A 262 19.39 -0.04 -14.33
CA THR A 262 19.32 1.43 -14.24
C THR A 262 18.80 1.84 -12.86
N VAL A 263 19.52 2.76 -12.21
CA VAL A 263 19.16 3.32 -10.91
C VAL A 263 18.02 4.32 -11.06
N LEU A 264 16.96 4.14 -10.28
CA LEU A 264 15.80 5.00 -10.21
C LEU A 264 15.79 5.75 -8.87
N ALA A 265 15.50 7.05 -8.91
CA ALA A 265 15.52 7.91 -7.72
C ALA A 265 14.44 7.56 -6.68
N GLY A 266 13.41 6.81 -7.07
CA GLY A 266 12.18 6.72 -6.29
C GLY A 266 11.46 8.07 -6.21
N GLY A 267 10.47 8.17 -5.35
CA GLY A 267 9.66 9.37 -5.14
C GLY A 267 8.18 9.07 -5.04
N LEU A 268 7.37 10.13 -5.01
CA LEU A 268 5.92 10.02 -5.01
C LEU A 268 5.40 9.96 -6.44
N PHE A 269 4.45 9.08 -6.71
CA PHE A 269 3.71 9.06 -7.96
C PHE A 269 2.27 8.61 -7.76
N VAL A 270 1.40 8.93 -8.72
CA VAL A 270 0.02 8.46 -8.73
C VAL A 270 -0.04 7.10 -9.44
N MET A 271 -0.36 6.06 -8.68
CA MET A 271 -0.57 4.70 -9.16
C MET A 271 -2.04 4.46 -9.49
N GLY A 272 -2.30 3.70 -10.56
CA GLY A 272 -3.63 3.43 -11.10
C GLY A 272 -4.06 4.42 -12.18
N SER A 273 -5.25 4.19 -12.76
CA SER A 273 -5.78 4.99 -13.88
C SER A 273 -7.02 5.82 -13.50
N PRO A 274 -7.17 7.04 -14.07
CA PRO A 274 -8.39 7.83 -13.92
C PRO A 274 -9.62 7.06 -14.40
N ALA A 275 -10.78 7.29 -13.79
CA ALA A 275 -12.02 6.57 -14.12
C ALA A 275 -12.39 6.61 -15.62
N GLU A 276 -12.08 7.73 -16.29
CA GLU A 276 -12.38 7.98 -17.70
C GLU A 276 -11.24 7.62 -18.67
N GLU A 277 -10.14 7.02 -18.19
CA GLU A 277 -9.03 6.63 -19.07
C GLU A 277 -9.50 5.53 -20.05
N PRO A 278 -9.37 5.74 -21.38
CA PRO A 278 -9.83 4.77 -22.36
C PRO A 278 -9.14 3.40 -22.20
N GLY A 279 -9.96 2.34 -22.13
CA GLY A 279 -9.46 0.97 -21.98
C GLY A 279 -9.10 0.57 -20.55
N ARG A 280 -9.43 1.40 -19.56
CA ARG A 280 -9.28 1.12 -18.12
C ARG A 280 -9.99 -0.18 -17.71
N GLY A 281 -9.25 -1.04 -17.01
CA GLY A 281 -9.72 -2.20 -16.26
C GLY A 281 -10.35 -1.82 -14.91
N ARG A 282 -11.18 -2.71 -14.39
CA ARG A 282 -11.94 -2.49 -13.14
C ARG A 282 -11.08 -2.46 -11.88
N ASP A 283 -9.91 -3.08 -11.96
CA ASP A 283 -8.95 -3.36 -10.88
C ASP A 283 -7.81 -2.33 -10.80
N GLU A 284 -7.82 -1.32 -11.66
CA GLU A 284 -6.78 -0.28 -11.76
C GLU A 284 -7.00 0.91 -10.83
N GLY A 285 -7.93 0.80 -9.89
CA GLY A 285 -8.25 1.87 -8.96
C GLY A 285 -8.47 1.38 -7.53
N PRO A 286 -8.76 2.32 -6.60
CA PRO A 286 -8.76 3.77 -6.83
C PRO A 286 -7.36 4.30 -7.12
N GLN A 287 -7.26 5.44 -7.83
CA GLN A 287 -5.98 6.14 -7.96
C GLN A 287 -5.50 6.59 -6.58
N ARG A 288 -4.19 6.50 -6.37
CA ARG A 288 -3.56 6.60 -5.05
C ARG A 288 -2.14 7.11 -5.23
N GLU A 289 -1.71 7.96 -4.30
CA GLU A 289 -0.31 8.35 -4.23
C GLU A 289 0.50 7.27 -3.53
N VAL A 290 1.62 6.88 -4.12
CA VAL A 290 2.52 5.85 -3.62
C VAL A 290 3.93 6.42 -3.56
N SER A 291 4.62 6.20 -2.44
CA SER A 291 6.02 6.50 -2.27
C SER A 291 6.84 5.27 -2.65
N VAL A 292 7.77 5.43 -3.58
CA VAL A 292 8.71 4.38 -3.99
C VAL A 292 10.09 4.77 -3.51
N ALA A 293 10.77 3.90 -2.77
CA ALA A 293 12.17 4.13 -2.37
C ALA A 293 13.09 4.07 -3.61
N PRO A 294 14.29 4.68 -3.56
CA PRO A 294 15.30 4.47 -4.58
C PRO A 294 15.65 2.99 -4.75
N PHE A 295 15.75 2.53 -5.99
CA PHE A 295 16.07 1.15 -6.34
C PHE A 295 16.67 1.10 -7.74
N ALA A 296 17.22 -0.04 -8.17
CA ALA A 296 17.60 -0.23 -9.57
C ALA A 296 16.66 -1.24 -10.24
N MET A 297 16.37 -1.05 -11.53
CA MET A 297 15.56 -1.97 -12.32
C MET A 297 16.33 -2.42 -13.56
N GLY A 298 16.14 -3.68 -13.95
CA GLY A 298 16.67 -4.22 -15.19
C GLY A 298 16.26 -3.32 -16.35
N LYS A 299 17.23 -2.88 -17.14
CA LYS A 299 17.04 -2.01 -18.29
C LYS A 299 16.13 -2.67 -19.33
N TYR A 300 16.23 -3.99 -19.41
CA TYR A 300 15.47 -4.88 -20.29
C TYR A 300 14.77 -5.97 -19.47
N GLU A 301 13.83 -6.66 -20.11
CA GLU A 301 13.34 -7.97 -19.66
C GLU A 301 14.51 -8.96 -19.56
N VAL A 302 14.41 -9.99 -18.71
CA VAL A 302 15.41 -11.05 -18.66
C VAL A 302 15.40 -11.80 -20.00
N THR A 303 16.56 -11.95 -20.62
CA THR A 303 16.68 -12.56 -21.95
C THR A 303 16.84 -14.07 -21.90
N PHE A 304 16.58 -14.75 -23.00
CA PHE A 304 16.91 -16.17 -23.13
C PHE A 304 18.42 -16.44 -22.95
N SER A 305 19.31 -15.56 -23.42
CA SER A 305 20.76 -15.68 -23.16
C SER A 305 21.08 -15.71 -21.66
N GLN A 306 20.44 -14.84 -20.88
CA GLN A 306 20.62 -14.77 -19.43
C GLN A 306 20.02 -16.00 -18.73
N TRP A 307 18.85 -16.44 -19.18
CA TRP A 307 18.23 -17.68 -18.69
C TRP A 307 19.09 -18.92 -19.00
N ASP A 308 19.67 -18.98 -20.20
CA ASP A 308 20.56 -20.08 -20.61
C ASP A 308 21.85 -20.10 -19.80
N ALA A 309 22.39 -18.94 -19.43
CA ALA A 309 23.50 -18.85 -18.49
C ALA A 309 23.12 -19.39 -17.11
N CYS A 310 21.92 -19.10 -16.63
CA CYS A 310 21.39 -19.67 -15.40
C CYS A 310 21.31 -21.20 -15.46
N LEU A 311 20.80 -21.77 -16.55
CA LEU A 311 20.75 -23.22 -16.76
C LEU A 311 22.15 -23.85 -16.82
N ALA A 312 23.08 -23.22 -17.55
CA ALA A 312 24.47 -23.68 -17.63
C ALA A 312 25.17 -23.64 -16.26
N GLY A 313 24.80 -22.69 -15.40
CA GLY A 313 25.25 -22.58 -14.01
C GLY A 313 24.53 -23.50 -13.03
N GLY A 314 23.65 -24.40 -13.49
CA GLY A 314 22.89 -25.32 -12.64
C GLY A 314 21.71 -24.68 -11.89
N GLY A 315 21.33 -23.45 -12.23
CA GLY A 315 20.20 -22.71 -11.67
C GLY A 315 18.88 -22.97 -12.40
N CYS A 316 17.90 -22.10 -12.17
CA CYS A 316 16.61 -22.08 -12.87
C CYS A 316 15.84 -23.42 -12.80
N ASN A 317 16.10 -24.21 -11.75
CA ASN A 317 15.56 -25.54 -11.55
C ASN A 317 15.73 -26.49 -12.75
N GLY A 318 16.73 -26.25 -13.61
CA GLY A 318 16.93 -26.99 -14.85
C GLY A 318 15.81 -26.85 -15.89
N TYR A 319 14.90 -25.88 -15.73
CA TYR A 319 13.79 -25.69 -16.65
C TYR A 319 14.19 -24.82 -17.86
N SER A 320 14.11 -25.40 -19.06
CA SER A 320 14.30 -24.65 -20.31
C SER A 320 12.95 -24.37 -20.99
N PRO A 321 12.42 -23.13 -20.92
CA PRO A 321 11.19 -22.77 -21.60
C PRO A 321 11.37 -22.81 -23.13
N PRO A 322 10.35 -23.25 -23.88
CA PRO A 322 10.39 -23.24 -25.33
C PRO A 322 10.45 -21.81 -25.88
N ASP A 323 11.21 -21.60 -26.96
CA ASP A 323 11.35 -20.30 -27.62
C ASP A 323 10.29 -20.04 -28.70
N GLY A 324 9.31 -20.95 -28.84
CA GLY A 324 8.27 -20.88 -29.87
C GLY A 324 8.78 -21.02 -31.30
N GLY A 325 10.05 -21.38 -31.51
CA GLY A 325 10.70 -21.38 -32.82
C GLY A 325 11.08 -19.99 -33.33
N TRP A 326 11.06 -18.95 -32.48
CA TRP A 326 11.42 -17.56 -32.85
C TRP A 326 12.91 -17.25 -32.67
N GLY A 327 13.64 -18.21 -32.11
CA GLY A 327 15.01 -18.05 -31.64
C GLY A 327 15.07 -17.63 -30.17
N ARG A 328 16.20 -17.96 -29.54
CA ARG A 328 16.59 -17.55 -28.19
C ARG A 328 17.39 -16.23 -28.26
N GLY A 329 18.47 -16.12 -27.49
CA GLY A 329 19.35 -14.95 -27.52
C GLY A 329 18.78 -13.79 -26.73
N ASP A 330 18.81 -12.59 -27.32
CA ASP A 330 18.40 -11.34 -26.67
C ASP A 330 16.88 -11.12 -26.66
N ARG A 331 16.09 -12.13 -27.04
CA ARG A 331 14.63 -12.10 -26.85
C ARG A 331 14.30 -12.31 -25.38
N PRO A 332 13.20 -11.72 -24.87
CA PRO A 332 12.79 -11.96 -23.49
C PRO A 332 12.46 -13.44 -23.29
N VAL A 333 12.92 -14.00 -22.18
CA VAL A 333 12.47 -15.32 -21.74
C VAL A 333 10.99 -15.23 -21.41
N THR A 334 10.18 -16.10 -21.99
CA THR A 334 8.74 -16.18 -21.71
C THR A 334 8.31 -17.63 -21.49
N GLY A 335 7.10 -17.84 -20.99
CA GLY A 335 6.65 -19.19 -20.63
C GLY A 335 7.28 -19.69 -19.33
N VAL A 336 7.58 -18.77 -18.41
CA VAL A 336 8.11 -19.06 -17.07
C VAL A 336 7.05 -18.75 -16.02
N SER A 337 7.06 -19.48 -14.90
CA SER A 337 6.20 -19.19 -13.75
C SER A 337 6.86 -18.17 -12.81
N TRP A 338 6.10 -17.72 -11.80
CA TRP A 338 6.66 -16.86 -10.75
C TRP A 338 7.75 -17.59 -9.94
N GLU A 339 7.55 -18.88 -9.65
CA GLU A 339 8.55 -19.69 -8.93
C GLU A 339 9.80 -19.94 -9.79
N ASP A 340 9.66 -20.10 -11.10
CA ASP A 340 10.80 -20.17 -12.02
C ASP A 340 11.61 -18.86 -12.00
N ALA A 341 10.92 -17.70 -11.99
CA ALA A 341 11.57 -16.39 -11.88
C ALA A 341 12.32 -16.23 -10.54
N GLN A 342 11.75 -16.70 -9.42
CA GLN A 342 12.44 -16.72 -8.13
C GLN A 342 13.68 -17.63 -8.14
N ALA A 343 13.64 -18.77 -8.84
CA ALA A 343 14.80 -19.64 -8.99
C ALA A 343 15.92 -18.98 -9.80
N TYR A 344 15.57 -18.21 -10.85
CA TYR A 344 16.53 -17.38 -11.57
C TYR A 344 17.14 -16.29 -10.67
N ILE A 345 16.30 -15.58 -9.90
CA ILE A 345 16.74 -14.53 -8.98
C ILE A 345 17.70 -15.10 -7.92
N SER A 346 17.38 -16.25 -7.34
CA SER A 346 18.24 -16.94 -6.38
C SER A 346 19.62 -17.26 -6.98
N TRP A 347 19.66 -17.77 -8.22
CA TRP A 347 20.91 -17.99 -8.93
C TRP A 347 21.66 -16.68 -9.21
N LEU A 348 20.96 -15.63 -9.65
CA LEU A 348 21.54 -14.32 -9.95
C LEU A 348 22.17 -13.68 -8.70
N ASN A 349 21.52 -13.77 -7.54
CA ASN A 349 22.07 -13.31 -6.27
C ASN A 349 23.37 -14.06 -5.90
N GLY A 350 23.44 -15.35 -6.20
CA GLY A 350 24.67 -16.13 -6.07
C GLY A 350 25.80 -15.63 -6.99
N GLN A 351 25.49 -15.22 -8.23
CA GLN A 351 26.48 -14.66 -9.16
C GLN A 351 26.92 -13.24 -8.78
N ALA A 352 25.98 -12.42 -8.28
CA ALA A 352 26.23 -11.04 -7.90
C ALA A 352 26.91 -10.89 -6.53
N GLY A 353 27.05 -11.99 -5.77
CA GLY A 353 27.73 -11.99 -4.47
C GLY A 353 26.88 -11.43 -3.31
N GLY A 354 25.56 -11.43 -3.42
CA GLY A 354 24.67 -10.95 -2.36
C GLY A 354 23.19 -11.03 -2.72
N ASP A 355 22.33 -10.91 -1.70
CA ASP A 355 20.88 -11.02 -1.83
C ASP A 355 20.24 -9.65 -2.13
N HIS A 356 20.51 -9.13 -3.33
CA HIS A 356 20.09 -7.78 -3.72
C HIS A 356 18.98 -7.77 -4.79
N TYR A 357 18.95 -8.78 -5.66
CA TYR A 357 17.99 -8.91 -6.74
C TYR A 357 16.69 -9.56 -6.28
N ARG A 358 15.60 -9.13 -6.88
CA ARG A 358 14.22 -9.59 -6.62
C ARG A 358 13.33 -9.25 -7.82
N LEU A 359 12.08 -9.68 -7.79
CA LEU A 359 11.07 -9.07 -8.65
C LEU A 359 10.76 -7.65 -8.16
N PRO A 360 10.45 -6.71 -9.06
CA PRO A 360 9.89 -5.43 -8.64
C PRO A 360 8.53 -5.64 -7.97
N SER A 361 8.15 -4.73 -7.08
CA SER A 361 6.73 -4.63 -6.71
C SER A 361 5.91 -4.08 -7.88
N GLU A 362 4.60 -4.28 -7.84
CA GLU A 362 3.67 -3.72 -8.81
C GLU A 362 3.75 -2.18 -8.85
N ALA A 363 3.98 -1.56 -7.68
CA ALA A 363 4.14 -0.12 -7.55
C ALA A 363 5.45 0.38 -8.18
N GLU A 364 6.56 -0.30 -7.91
CA GLU A 364 7.86 -0.02 -8.53
C GLU A 364 7.81 -0.16 -10.04
N TRP A 365 7.14 -1.21 -10.53
CA TRP A 365 6.96 -1.44 -11.95
C TRP A 365 6.14 -0.33 -12.61
N GLU A 366 5.01 0.10 -12.02
CA GLU A 366 4.20 1.18 -12.59
C GLU A 366 4.94 2.53 -12.56
N TYR A 367 5.65 2.82 -11.46
CA TYR A 367 6.51 4.00 -11.36
C TYR A 367 7.55 4.02 -12.48
N ALA A 368 8.23 2.89 -12.67
CA ALA A 368 9.24 2.70 -13.70
C ALA A 368 8.66 2.82 -15.12
N ALA A 369 7.50 2.22 -15.38
CA ALA A 369 6.83 2.28 -16.68
C ALA A 369 6.39 3.70 -17.03
N ARG A 370 5.85 4.45 -16.06
CA ARG A 370 5.40 5.83 -16.26
C ARG A 370 6.55 6.80 -16.52
N ALA A 371 7.70 6.60 -15.86
CA ALA A 371 8.87 7.48 -15.95
C ALA A 371 8.52 8.97 -15.84
N GLY A 372 7.67 9.30 -14.86
CA GLY A 372 7.20 10.67 -14.59
C GLY A 372 6.01 11.15 -15.44
N GLN A 373 5.53 10.35 -16.40
CA GLN A 373 4.40 10.74 -17.24
C GLN A 373 3.05 10.39 -16.59
N PRO A 374 2.07 11.32 -16.59
CA PRO A 374 0.72 11.05 -16.09
C PRO A 374 -0.16 10.30 -17.10
N SER A 375 0.30 10.12 -18.33
CA SER A 375 -0.45 9.49 -19.42
C SER A 375 -0.51 7.96 -19.30
N ALA A 376 -1.36 7.35 -20.14
CA ALA A 376 -1.53 5.90 -20.21
C ALA A 376 -0.26 5.13 -20.61
N TYR A 377 0.63 5.77 -21.40
CA TYR A 377 1.93 5.24 -21.80
C TYR A 377 3.03 6.28 -21.53
N ALA A 378 4.29 5.85 -21.46
CA ALA A 378 5.46 6.71 -21.27
C ALA A 378 5.69 7.74 -22.40
N PHE A 379 5.07 7.53 -23.56
CA PHE A 379 5.17 8.40 -24.75
C PHE A 379 3.84 9.09 -25.08
N GLY A 380 2.88 9.11 -24.14
CA GLY A 380 1.63 9.84 -24.26
C GLY A 380 0.38 8.97 -24.16
N ALA A 381 -0.72 9.42 -24.77
CA ALA A 381 -2.04 8.81 -24.61
C ALA A 381 -2.30 7.58 -25.50
N ARG A 382 -1.44 7.31 -26.50
CA ARG A 382 -1.59 6.21 -27.45
C ARG A 382 -0.24 5.56 -27.73
N VAL A 383 -0.27 4.26 -28.02
CA VAL A 383 0.89 3.48 -28.47
C VAL A 383 0.81 3.16 -29.95
N THR A 384 1.94 3.23 -30.63
CA THR A 384 2.10 2.84 -32.04
C THR A 384 3.06 1.66 -32.17
N ALA A 385 3.00 0.96 -33.30
CA ALA A 385 3.89 -0.18 -33.58
C ALA A 385 5.38 0.20 -33.72
N THR A 386 5.71 1.50 -33.80
CA THR A 386 7.10 1.96 -33.79
C THR A 386 7.64 2.14 -32.38
N GLN A 387 6.76 2.24 -31.38
CA GLN A 387 7.10 2.48 -29.98
C GLN A 387 7.09 1.20 -29.13
N ALA A 388 6.45 0.14 -29.62
CA ALA A 388 6.21 -1.08 -28.86
C ALA A 388 5.97 -2.29 -29.77
N THR A 389 6.32 -3.47 -29.28
CA THR A 389 5.96 -4.76 -29.90
C THR A 389 4.63 -5.24 -29.32
N PHE A 390 3.55 -5.16 -30.10
CA PHE A 390 2.22 -5.65 -29.73
C PHE A 390 1.40 -5.99 -30.98
N ARG A 391 0.37 -6.83 -30.84
CA ARG A 391 -0.41 -7.40 -31.96
C ARG A 391 0.47 -8.07 -33.04
N THR A 392 1.60 -8.63 -32.64
CA THR A 392 2.52 -9.39 -33.49
C THR A 392 2.36 -10.89 -33.24
N ARG A 393 3.13 -11.71 -33.98
CA ARG A 393 3.14 -13.18 -33.83
C ARG A 393 4.24 -13.69 -32.89
N GLN A 394 5.20 -12.84 -32.56
CA GLN A 394 6.40 -13.18 -31.79
C GLN A 394 6.91 -11.92 -31.10
N THR A 395 7.72 -12.12 -30.05
CA THR A 395 8.49 -11.05 -29.42
C THR A 395 9.46 -10.40 -30.40
N THR A 396 10.22 -9.40 -29.96
CA THR A 396 11.42 -8.90 -30.62
C THR A 396 12.60 -9.02 -29.64
N PRO A 397 13.87 -8.93 -30.11
CA PRO A 397 14.99 -8.75 -29.20
C PRO A 397 14.74 -7.54 -28.30
N VAL A 398 15.11 -7.61 -27.03
CA VAL A 398 14.94 -6.50 -26.09
C VAL A 398 15.65 -5.25 -26.60
N GLY A 399 15.08 -4.08 -26.32
CA GLY A 399 15.61 -2.80 -26.77
C GLY A 399 15.40 -2.50 -28.26
N SER A 400 14.48 -3.21 -28.92
CA SER A 400 14.13 -2.95 -30.33
C SER A 400 13.39 -1.61 -30.55
N HIS A 401 12.81 -1.06 -29.48
CA HIS A 401 12.13 0.24 -29.47
C HIS A 401 12.84 1.22 -28.53
N GLU A 402 12.50 2.50 -28.57
CA GLU A 402 13.09 3.48 -27.64
C GLU A 402 12.64 3.22 -26.20
N GLY A 403 13.58 3.38 -25.25
CA GLY A 403 13.29 3.34 -23.83
C GLY A 403 12.53 4.58 -23.36
N ASN A 404 11.90 4.50 -22.19
CA ASN A 404 11.25 5.65 -21.55
C ASN A 404 12.28 6.63 -20.95
N ALA A 405 11.80 7.67 -20.26
CA ALA A 405 12.67 8.70 -19.67
C ALA A 405 13.60 8.19 -18.55
N PHE A 406 13.37 6.98 -18.04
CA PHE A 406 14.28 6.29 -17.12
C PHE A 406 15.24 5.33 -17.84
N ASN A 407 15.33 5.40 -19.17
CA ASN A 407 16.13 4.51 -19.99
C ASN A 407 15.74 3.04 -19.82
N LEU A 408 14.47 2.75 -19.52
CA LEU A 408 13.93 1.40 -19.43
C LEU A 408 13.17 1.06 -20.70
N TYR A 409 13.45 -0.11 -21.25
CA TYR A 409 12.97 -0.56 -22.54
C TYR A 409 11.85 -1.58 -22.39
N ASP A 410 10.98 -1.64 -23.41
CA ASP A 410 9.92 -2.65 -23.52
C ASP A 410 8.90 -2.66 -22.38
N MET A 411 8.82 -1.60 -21.57
CA MET A 411 7.82 -1.46 -20.49
C MET A 411 6.36 -1.48 -20.98
N HIS A 412 6.13 -1.40 -22.29
CA HIS A 412 4.81 -1.36 -22.92
C HIS A 412 4.75 -2.37 -24.09
N GLY A 413 4.75 -3.67 -23.81
CA GLY A 413 4.65 -4.74 -24.81
C GLY A 413 5.80 -5.73 -24.72
N ASN A 414 6.07 -6.44 -25.83
CA ASN A 414 7.07 -7.51 -25.93
C ASN A 414 6.73 -8.74 -25.06
N ALA A 415 6.97 -8.70 -23.74
CA ALA A 415 6.51 -9.71 -22.80
C ALA A 415 5.75 -9.08 -21.62
N GLY A 416 4.68 -9.75 -21.17
CA GLY A 416 4.08 -9.40 -19.89
C GLY A 416 5.02 -9.77 -18.75
N GLU A 417 5.18 -8.90 -17.76
CA GLU A 417 6.24 -9.05 -16.75
C GLU A 417 5.67 -9.37 -15.38
N LEU A 418 6.06 -10.51 -14.81
CA LEU A 418 5.72 -10.89 -13.44
C LEU A 418 6.32 -9.90 -12.45
N VAL A 419 5.53 -9.56 -11.43
CA VAL A 419 5.95 -8.75 -10.27
C VAL A 419 5.80 -9.56 -8.99
N GLU A 420 6.33 -9.05 -7.89
CA GLU A 420 6.30 -9.72 -6.59
C GLU A 420 4.85 -9.88 -6.06
N ASP A 421 3.97 -8.92 -6.36
CA ASP A 421 2.65 -8.77 -5.77
C ASP A 421 1.68 -9.94 -6.03
N CYS A 422 0.97 -10.31 -4.97
CA CYS A 422 -0.26 -11.06 -5.04
C CYS A 422 -1.36 -10.21 -5.69
N TYR A 423 -2.12 -10.81 -6.60
CA TYR A 423 -3.21 -10.13 -7.25
C TYR A 423 -4.37 -9.88 -6.27
N ALA A 424 -4.77 -8.61 -6.17
CA ALA A 424 -5.95 -8.15 -5.46
C ALA A 424 -6.94 -7.48 -6.43
N ALA A 425 -8.23 -7.54 -6.11
CA ALA A 425 -9.30 -7.06 -6.98
C ALA A 425 -9.27 -5.54 -7.23
N ASN A 426 -8.58 -4.78 -6.38
CA ASN A 426 -8.39 -3.33 -6.46
C ASN A 426 -7.24 -2.89 -5.54
N TYR A 427 -6.99 -1.59 -5.44
CA TYR A 427 -5.94 -1.02 -4.60
C TYR A 427 -6.41 -0.52 -3.21
N ASP A 428 -7.62 -0.84 -2.76
CA ASP A 428 -8.21 -0.29 -1.52
C ASP A 428 -7.35 -0.59 -0.27
N LEU A 429 -6.66 -1.74 -0.28
CA LEU A 429 -5.83 -2.22 0.83
C LEU A 429 -4.34 -2.32 0.47
N ALA A 430 -3.94 -1.85 -0.72
CA ALA A 430 -2.55 -1.95 -1.14
C ALA A 430 -1.63 -1.02 -0.30
N PRO A 431 -0.38 -1.39 0.01
CA PRO A 431 0.57 -0.56 0.76
C PRO A 431 1.02 0.68 -0.01
N ILE A 432 1.02 1.87 0.59
CA ILE A 432 1.35 3.15 -0.11
C ILE A 432 2.85 3.50 -0.11
N ASP A 433 3.68 2.65 0.46
CA ASP A 433 5.14 2.78 0.59
C ASP A 433 5.91 1.94 -0.44
N GLY A 434 5.24 1.58 -1.54
CA GLY A 434 5.86 0.94 -2.69
C GLY A 434 6.22 -0.55 -2.48
N VAL A 435 5.97 -1.10 -1.29
CA VAL A 435 6.18 -2.53 -1.02
C VAL A 435 5.11 -3.39 -1.70
N ALA A 436 5.49 -4.60 -2.05
CA ALA A 436 4.58 -5.55 -2.69
C ALA A 436 3.40 -5.94 -1.80
N VAL A 437 2.22 -6.07 -2.41
CA VAL A 437 1.03 -6.67 -1.79
C VAL A 437 1.28 -8.15 -1.58
N GLN A 438 1.25 -8.58 -0.31
CA GLN A 438 1.33 -9.99 0.07
C GLN A 438 0.00 -10.44 0.69
N ALA A 439 -0.38 -11.70 0.46
CA ALA A 439 -1.58 -12.31 0.99
C ALA A 439 -1.31 -13.75 1.42
N ASP A 440 -1.98 -14.20 2.49
CA ASP A 440 -1.78 -15.55 3.06
C ASP A 440 -2.06 -16.68 2.05
N ASP A 441 -3.04 -16.50 1.16
CA ASP A 441 -3.38 -17.44 0.07
C ASP A 441 -3.15 -16.78 -1.30
N CYS A 442 -1.87 -16.60 -1.64
CA CYS A 442 -1.44 -15.95 -2.87
C CYS A 442 -1.52 -16.88 -4.10
N ARG A 443 -2.73 -17.17 -4.57
CA ARG A 443 -2.91 -18.06 -5.74
C ARG A 443 -2.53 -17.43 -7.05
N ARG A 444 -2.75 -16.12 -7.16
CA ARG A 444 -2.55 -15.37 -8.40
C ARG A 444 -1.51 -14.30 -8.19
N ARG A 445 -0.56 -14.22 -9.12
CA ARG A 445 0.47 -13.19 -9.18
C ARG A 445 0.11 -12.16 -10.23
N VAL A 446 0.47 -10.91 -9.97
CA VAL A 446 0.30 -9.83 -10.92
C VAL A 446 1.35 -9.95 -12.02
N TYR A 447 0.96 -9.60 -13.25
CA TYR A 447 1.92 -9.23 -14.29
C TYR A 447 1.47 -7.94 -15.00
N ARG A 448 2.44 -7.26 -15.60
CA ARG A 448 2.30 -5.88 -16.11
C ARG A 448 2.84 -5.75 -17.53
N GLY A 449 2.65 -4.60 -18.16
CA GLY A 449 3.24 -4.25 -19.48
C GLY A 449 2.56 -4.83 -20.71
N GLY A 450 1.86 -5.96 -20.59
CA GLY A 450 1.24 -6.66 -21.71
C GLY A 450 2.27 -7.32 -22.63
N SER A 451 1.84 -8.28 -23.44
CA SER A 451 2.73 -9.10 -24.26
C SER A 451 2.62 -8.78 -25.76
N TYR A 452 3.53 -9.33 -26.55
CA TYR A 452 3.62 -9.14 -28.01
C TYR A 452 2.31 -9.39 -28.77
N ASN A 453 1.40 -10.24 -28.28
CA ASN A 453 0.14 -10.55 -28.96
C ASN A 453 -1.08 -9.78 -28.39
N ASP A 454 -0.88 -8.97 -27.34
CA ASP A 454 -1.94 -8.23 -26.68
C ASP A 454 -2.38 -7.00 -27.48
N GLN A 455 -3.55 -6.47 -27.11
CA GLN A 455 -4.07 -5.22 -27.62
C GLN A 455 -3.56 -4.04 -26.79
N ALA A 456 -3.49 -2.86 -27.43
CA ALA A 456 -3.00 -1.62 -26.82
C ALA A 456 -3.50 -1.33 -25.38
N PRO A 457 -4.79 -1.54 -25.01
CA PRO A 457 -5.25 -1.27 -23.65
C PRO A 457 -4.55 -2.07 -22.55
N VAL A 458 -4.03 -3.26 -22.85
CA VAL A 458 -3.30 -4.12 -21.89
C VAL A 458 -1.88 -3.63 -21.67
N LEU A 459 -1.34 -2.81 -22.58
CA LEU A 459 0.01 -2.27 -22.51
C LEU A 459 0.11 -0.99 -21.67
N ARG A 460 -1.01 -0.40 -21.25
CA ARG A 460 -0.99 0.84 -20.48
C ARG A 460 -0.23 0.63 -19.16
N ALA A 461 0.44 1.67 -18.68
CA ALA A 461 1.19 1.61 -17.42
C ALA A 461 0.32 1.13 -16.24
N ALA A 462 -0.95 1.55 -16.21
CA ALA A 462 -1.90 1.17 -15.17
C ALA A 462 -2.54 -0.22 -15.38
N ALA A 463 -2.47 -0.82 -16.58
CA ALA A 463 -3.23 -2.03 -16.92
C ALA A 463 -2.73 -3.27 -16.17
N ARG A 464 -3.57 -3.81 -15.28
CA ARG A 464 -3.22 -4.95 -14.43
C ARG A 464 -3.70 -6.23 -15.06
N ARG A 465 -2.92 -7.30 -14.90
CA ARG A 465 -3.31 -8.65 -15.24
C ARG A 465 -2.81 -9.60 -14.16
N SER A 466 -3.29 -10.83 -14.18
CA SER A 466 -2.79 -11.86 -13.29
C SER A 466 -2.77 -13.24 -13.93
N THR A 467 -1.90 -14.08 -13.38
CA THR A 467 -1.78 -15.50 -13.71
C THR A 467 -1.68 -16.31 -12.41
N GLU A 468 -1.90 -17.63 -12.46
CA GLU A 468 -1.60 -18.49 -11.32
C GLU A 468 -0.08 -18.49 -11.07
N GLY A 469 0.35 -18.55 -9.80
CA GLY A 469 1.78 -18.45 -9.46
C GLY A 469 2.65 -19.44 -10.24
N ASN A 470 2.19 -20.70 -10.30
CA ASN A 470 2.84 -21.82 -10.96
C ASN A 470 2.56 -21.95 -12.47
N ALA A 471 1.78 -21.04 -13.06
CA ALA A 471 1.44 -21.12 -14.48
C ALA A 471 2.54 -20.55 -15.36
N ARG A 472 3.06 -21.40 -16.25
CA ARG A 472 3.99 -21.05 -17.33
C ARG A 472 3.22 -20.59 -18.56
N THR A 473 3.01 -19.29 -18.68
CA THR A 473 2.16 -18.72 -19.75
C THR A 473 3.03 -18.13 -20.85
N GLN A 474 2.78 -18.56 -22.11
CA GLN A 474 3.50 -18.02 -23.25
C GLN A 474 3.29 -16.49 -23.36
N GLY A 475 4.37 -15.76 -23.62
CA GLY A 475 4.35 -14.29 -23.66
C GLY A 475 4.44 -13.62 -22.29
N ILE A 476 4.45 -14.38 -21.19
CA ILE A 476 4.75 -13.85 -19.84
C ILE A 476 6.19 -14.22 -19.47
N GLY A 477 6.99 -13.20 -19.18
CA GLY A 477 8.34 -13.25 -18.66
C GLY A 477 8.46 -12.40 -17.40
N PHE A 478 9.61 -11.77 -17.19
CA PHE A 478 9.85 -10.87 -16.07
C PHE A 478 11.09 -10.00 -16.31
N ARG A 479 11.23 -8.97 -15.48
CA ARG A 479 12.50 -8.26 -15.26
C ARG A 479 12.84 -8.26 -13.78
N VAL A 480 14.10 -8.00 -13.48
CA VAL A 480 14.58 -7.94 -12.10
C VAL A 480 14.63 -6.50 -11.58
N ALA A 481 14.39 -6.33 -10.29
CA ALA A 481 14.76 -5.16 -9.51
C ALA A 481 15.93 -5.51 -8.59
N ARG A 482 16.67 -4.50 -8.15
CA ARG A 482 17.74 -4.62 -7.16
C ARG A 482 17.60 -3.51 -6.12
N SER A 483 17.58 -3.88 -4.85
CA SER A 483 17.66 -2.91 -3.75
C SER A 483 19.03 -2.20 -3.78
N LEU A 484 19.07 -0.91 -3.45
CA LEU A 484 20.34 -0.18 -3.28
C LEU A 484 20.82 -0.33 -1.84
N ASP A 485 22.14 -0.38 -1.69
CA ASP A 485 22.83 -0.56 -0.41
C ASP A 485 22.93 0.73 0.41
#